data_AF-A0A349FCP9-F1
#
_entry.id   AF-A0A349FCP9-F1
#
_cell.length_a   1.000
_cell.length_b   1.000
_cell.length_c   1.000
_cell.angle_alpha   90.00
_cell.angle_beta   90.00
_cell.angle_gamma   90.00
#
_symmetry.space_group_name_H-M   'P 1'
#
loop_
_entity.id
_entity.type
_entity.pdbx_description
1 polymer ?
#
loop_
_entity_poly.entity_id
_entity_poly.type
_entity_poly.pdbx_seq_one_letter_code
_entity_poly.pdbx_strand_id
1 'polypeptide(L)'
;MPITAEQLRNLTTGLSAAYQKGLGAAKPQFKLIATVLPSTTSAEDYGFLGSWPAIKEWVGDRQLAKLTEHGYTIQNKKFESSITVAKDKVEDDQIGQYGLMAETIGQDVSLFPEKLCFEMLCAGFTTLCYDGQNFFDTDHPMAEGVVSNIIGNIATDTGEPWFLLDTSRPLKPVVFQNRKDFEFKALDDM
;
A
#
# COMPACT_ATOMS: atom_id res chain seq x y z
N MET A 1 -6.91 33.74 28.46
CA MET A 1 -5.61 34.45 28.26
C MET A 1 -5.16 34.16 26.83
N PRO A 2 -4.41 35.04 26.14
CA PRO A 2 -3.94 34.72 24.80
C PRO A 2 -3.04 33.47 24.84
N ILE A 3 -3.24 32.55 23.89
CA ILE A 3 -2.37 31.40 23.70
C ILE A 3 -0.95 31.90 23.38
N THR A 4 0.05 31.36 24.08
CA THR A 4 1.46 31.71 23.85
C THR A 4 2.09 30.81 22.80
N ALA A 5 3.12 31.32 22.12
CA ALA A 5 3.93 30.51 21.18
C ALA A 5 4.58 29.29 21.87
N GLU A 6 4.89 29.41 23.17
CA GLU A 6 5.41 28.30 23.97
C GLU A 6 4.35 27.19 24.16
N GLN A 7 3.09 27.56 24.45
CA GLN A 7 2.00 26.60 24.59
C GLN A 7 1.77 25.82 23.29
N LEU A 8 1.76 26.49 22.13
CA LEU A 8 1.58 25.82 20.83
C LEU A 8 2.77 24.93 20.46
N ARG A 9 3.99 25.37 20.77
CA ARG A 9 5.19 24.55 20.58
C ARG A 9 5.16 23.29 21.44
N ASN A 10 4.75 23.41 22.70
CA ASN A 10 4.63 22.28 23.61
C ASN A 10 3.54 21.30 23.15
N LEU A 11 2.38 21.82 22.72
CA LEU A 11 1.31 21.00 22.14
C LEU A 11 1.80 20.25 20.89
N THR A 12 2.42 20.96 19.95
CA THR A 12 2.95 20.35 18.71
C THR A 12 3.96 19.26 19.01
N THR A 13 4.86 19.50 19.97
CA THR A 13 5.87 18.52 20.39
C THR A 13 5.21 17.28 21.00
N GLY A 14 4.21 17.47 21.88
CA GLY A 14 3.48 16.38 22.52
C GLY A 14 2.69 15.54 21.52
N LEU A 15 2.00 16.18 20.56
CA LEU A 15 1.26 15.49 19.50
C LEU A 15 2.20 14.75 18.55
N SER A 16 3.32 15.36 18.17
CA SER A 16 4.34 14.69 17.36
C SER A 16 4.92 13.47 18.08
N ALA A 17 5.19 13.56 19.39
CA ALA A 17 5.67 12.44 20.17
C ALA A 17 4.65 11.29 20.26
N ALA A 18 3.37 11.62 20.47
CA ALA A 18 2.28 10.64 20.48
C ALA A 18 2.10 9.96 19.11
N TYR A 19 2.15 10.74 18.01
CA TYR A 19 2.14 10.22 16.65
C TYR A 19 3.29 9.22 16.40
N GLN A 20 4.52 9.58 16.76
CA GLN A 20 5.68 8.71 16.59
C GLN A 20 5.56 7.43 17.43
N LYS A 21 4.99 7.53 18.64
CA LYS A 21 4.70 6.37 19.49
C LYS A 21 3.73 5.40 18.80
N GLY A 22 2.62 5.91 18.25
CA GLY A 22 1.64 5.10 17.52
C GLY A 22 2.22 4.46 16.26
N LEU A 23 3.00 5.25 15.50
CA LEU A 23 3.68 4.80 14.28
C LEU A 23 4.60 3.61 14.53
N GLY A 24 5.35 3.64 15.64
CA GLY A 24 6.26 2.56 16.05
C GLY A 24 5.58 1.37 16.72
N ALA A 25 4.32 1.48 17.15
CA ALA A 25 3.61 0.42 17.86
C ALA A 25 3.03 -0.66 16.92
N ALA A 26 2.61 -0.27 15.72
CA ALA A 26 2.01 -1.19 14.76
C ALA A 26 3.06 -2.09 14.08
N LYS A 27 2.66 -3.32 13.76
CA LYS A 27 3.52 -4.33 13.11
C LYS A 27 2.87 -4.84 11.83
N PRO A 28 2.82 -4.01 10.76
CA PRO A 28 2.12 -4.36 9.55
C PRO A 28 2.82 -5.53 8.83
N GLN A 29 2.03 -6.44 8.29
CA GLN A 29 2.41 -7.69 7.65
C GLN A 29 2.31 -7.64 6.12
N PHE A 30 1.85 -6.54 5.54
CA PHE A 30 1.66 -6.39 4.08
C PHE A 30 2.90 -6.76 3.26
N LYS A 31 4.10 -6.50 3.80
CA LYS A 31 5.37 -6.87 3.15
C LYS A 31 5.56 -8.37 3.00
N LEU A 32 4.78 -9.21 3.66
CA LEU A 32 4.74 -10.65 3.42
C LEU A 32 4.21 -10.94 2.01
N ILE A 33 3.19 -10.21 1.56
CA ILE A 33 2.50 -10.44 0.27
C ILE A 33 2.80 -9.41 -0.81
N ALA A 34 3.40 -8.27 -0.44
CA ALA A 34 3.59 -7.13 -1.35
C ALA A 34 5.06 -6.81 -1.61
N THR A 35 5.39 -6.55 -2.87
CA THR A 35 6.64 -5.90 -3.28
C THR A 35 6.45 -4.39 -3.21
N VAL A 36 7.29 -3.71 -2.43
CA VAL A 36 7.27 -2.24 -2.32
C VAL A 36 8.13 -1.66 -3.43
N LEU A 37 7.53 -0.86 -4.31
CA LEU A 37 8.22 -0.19 -5.41
C LEU A 37 8.12 1.32 -5.23
N PRO A 38 9.24 2.06 -5.30
CA PRO A 38 9.20 3.51 -5.22
C PRO A 38 8.55 4.09 -6.48
N SER A 39 7.86 5.21 -6.33
CA SER A 39 7.34 5.99 -7.45
C SER A 39 7.74 7.45 -7.33
N THR A 40 8.15 8.05 -8.45
CA THR A 40 8.57 9.46 -8.49
C THR A 40 7.67 10.33 -9.37
N THR A 41 6.79 9.70 -10.15
CA THR A 41 5.94 10.38 -11.14
C THR A 41 4.47 10.44 -10.68
N SER A 42 3.54 10.82 -11.56
CA SER A 42 2.09 10.73 -11.27
C SER A 42 1.56 9.31 -11.37
N ALA A 43 2.23 8.43 -12.11
CA ALA A 43 1.84 7.03 -12.30
C ALA A 43 3.04 6.22 -12.81
N GLU A 44 3.21 4.99 -12.34
CA GLU A 44 4.25 4.09 -12.88
C GLU A 44 3.62 3.07 -13.82
N ASP A 45 4.34 2.80 -14.90
CA ASP A 45 4.01 1.77 -15.87
C ASP A 45 4.77 0.48 -15.53
N TYR A 46 4.06 -0.63 -15.52
CA TYR A 46 4.58 -1.96 -15.22
C TYR A 46 4.48 -2.88 -16.44
N GLY A 47 4.70 -2.37 -17.65
CA GLY A 47 4.56 -3.15 -18.86
C GLY A 47 5.57 -4.29 -19.01
N PHE A 48 6.63 -4.30 -18.20
CA PHE A 48 7.52 -5.46 -18.09
C PHE A 48 6.86 -6.69 -17.45
N LEU A 49 5.71 -6.54 -16.76
CA LEU A 49 5.00 -7.66 -16.17
C LEU A 49 4.59 -8.66 -17.27
N GLY A 50 4.95 -9.93 -17.06
CA GLY A 50 4.78 -11.01 -18.04
C GLY A 50 5.99 -11.25 -18.96
N SER A 51 6.97 -10.34 -19.00
CA SER A 51 8.10 -10.39 -19.94
C SER A 51 9.39 -10.98 -19.36
N TRP A 52 9.29 -11.93 -18.43
CA TRP A 52 10.48 -12.51 -17.78
C TRP A 52 11.17 -13.55 -18.69
N PRO A 53 12.45 -13.36 -19.06
CA PRO A 53 13.17 -14.35 -19.85
C PRO A 53 13.47 -15.60 -19.01
N ALA A 54 13.19 -16.77 -19.56
CA ALA A 54 13.64 -18.04 -18.98
C ALA A 54 15.16 -18.20 -19.14
N ILE A 55 15.79 -18.88 -18.17
CA ILE A 55 17.18 -19.36 -18.33
C ILE A 55 17.18 -20.41 -19.43
N LYS A 56 18.08 -20.26 -20.41
CA LYS A 56 18.25 -21.18 -21.53
C LYS A 56 19.70 -21.63 -21.60
N GLU A 57 19.92 -22.82 -22.15
CA GLU A 57 21.25 -23.32 -22.43
C GLU A 57 22.00 -22.39 -23.40
N TRP A 58 23.29 -22.18 -23.13
CA TRP A 58 24.14 -21.37 -24.00
C TRP A 58 24.59 -22.20 -25.21
N VAL A 59 23.78 -22.17 -26.27
CA VAL A 59 24.00 -22.99 -27.48
C VAL A 59 24.64 -22.23 -28.65
N GLY A 60 25.11 -20.99 -28.42
CA GLY A 60 25.72 -20.16 -29.47
C GLY A 60 25.76 -18.68 -29.12
N ASP A 61 25.43 -17.82 -30.08
CA ASP A 61 25.34 -16.38 -29.86
C ASP A 61 24.29 -16.01 -28.80
N ARG A 62 24.45 -14.85 -28.16
CA ARG A 62 23.56 -14.38 -27.10
C ARG A 62 22.12 -14.25 -27.61
N GLN A 63 21.22 -15.02 -27.02
CA GLN A 63 19.79 -14.98 -27.32
C GLN A 63 19.08 -13.94 -26.44
N LEU A 64 18.87 -12.74 -26.97
CA LEU A 64 18.16 -11.66 -26.25
C LEU A 64 16.65 -11.87 -26.33
N ALA A 65 15.98 -11.82 -25.19
CA ALA A 65 14.53 -11.83 -25.14
C ALA A 65 13.95 -10.49 -25.60
N LYS A 66 12.86 -10.54 -26.37
CA LYS A 66 12.03 -9.37 -26.65
C LYS A 66 11.03 -9.23 -25.51
N LEU A 67 11.05 -8.09 -24.84
CA LEU A 67 10.07 -7.75 -23.82
C LEU A 67 8.82 -7.22 -24.53
N THR A 68 7.65 -7.73 -24.15
CA THR A 68 6.36 -7.21 -24.59
C THR A 68 5.87 -6.26 -23.50
N GLU A 69 5.47 -5.05 -23.88
CA GLU A 69 4.92 -4.07 -22.93
C GLU A 69 3.40 -4.23 -22.85
N HIS A 70 2.90 -4.67 -21.71
CA HIS A 70 1.47 -4.63 -21.39
C HIS A 70 1.12 -3.27 -20.76
N GLY A 71 0.00 -2.66 -21.12
CA GLY A 71 -0.42 -1.38 -20.52
C GLY A 71 -0.98 -1.58 -19.11
N TYR A 72 -0.13 -1.82 -18.11
CA TYR A 72 -0.54 -1.91 -16.71
C TYR A 72 0.05 -0.74 -15.90
N THR A 73 -0.78 0.25 -15.62
CA THR A 73 -0.35 1.50 -14.98
C THR A 73 -1.02 1.67 -13.61
N ILE A 74 -0.23 2.00 -12.58
CA ILE A 74 -0.75 2.34 -11.26
C ILE A 74 -0.68 3.85 -11.04
N GLN A 75 -1.85 4.49 -10.92
CA GLN A 75 -1.98 5.92 -10.64
C GLN A 75 -1.68 6.24 -9.18
N ASN A 76 -0.82 7.22 -8.91
CA ASN A 76 -0.55 7.65 -7.55
C ASN A 76 -1.71 8.44 -6.96
N LYS A 77 -2.14 8.03 -5.76
CA LYS A 77 -3.14 8.73 -4.96
C LYS A 77 -2.46 9.44 -3.78
N LYS A 78 -3.08 10.53 -3.32
CA LYS A 78 -2.67 11.25 -2.11
C LYS A 78 -3.66 10.91 -1.00
N PHE A 79 -3.14 10.77 0.21
CA PHE A 79 -3.90 10.43 1.41
C PHE A 79 -3.52 11.40 2.53
N GLU A 80 -4.48 11.70 3.39
CA GLU A 80 -4.30 12.55 4.56
C GLU A 80 -5.26 12.10 5.67
N SER A 81 -4.90 12.41 6.91
CA SER A 81 -5.78 12.30 8.07
C SER A 81 -5.47 13.49 8.97
N SER A 82 -6.46 14.36 9.18
CA SER A 82 -6.29 15.64 9.85
C SER A 82 -7.26 15.79 11.02
N ILE A 83 -6.81 16.46 12.07
CA ILE A 83 -7.63 16.87 13.21
C ILE A 83 -7.48 18.37 13.43
N THR A 84 -8.53 19.01 13.94
CA THR A 84 -8.51 20.42 14.34
C THR A 84 -8.67 20.53 15.85
N VAL A 85 -7.83 21.33 16.49
CA VAL A 85 -7.93 21.64 17.92
C VAL A 85 -8.55 23.02 18.06
N ALA A 86 -9.66 23.11 18.79
CA ALA A 86 -10.31 24.39 19.01
C ALA A 86 -9.50 25.23 20.01
N LYS A 87 -9.47 26.55 19.78
CA LYS A 87 -8.67 27.50 20.56
C LYS A 87 -9.00 27.44 22.06
N ASP A 88 -10.29 27.39 22.38
CA ASP A 88 -10.80 27.27 23.75
C ASP A 88 -10.24 26.02 24.46
N LYS A 89 -10.09 24.89 23.76
CA LYS A 89 -9.49 23.68 24.32
C LYS A 89 -8.03 23.83 24.70
N VAL A 90 -7.29 24.66 23.97
CA VAL A 90 -5.91 24.98 24.32
C VAL A 90 -5.86 25.98 25.49
N GLU A 91 -6.73 26.98 25.49
CA GLU A 91 -6.83 27.95 26.59
C GLU A 91 -7.24 27.30 27.93
N ASP A 92 -8.08 26.27 27.86
CA ASP A 92 -8.58 25.51 29.02
C ASP A 92 -7.67 24.33 29.43
N ASP A 93 -6.51 24.15 28.79
CA ASP A 93 -5.58 23.01 29.00
C ASP A 93 -6.25 21.62 28.83
N GLN A 94 -7.29 21.54 27.98
CA GLN A 94 -8.05 20.33 27.67
C GLN A 94 -7.45 19.57 26.47
N ILE A 95 -6.14 19.37 26.46
CA ILE A 95 -5.42 18.88 25.28
C ILE A 95 -5.10 17.37 25.29
N GLY A 96 -5.28 16.68 26.42
CA GLY A 96 -4.87 15.28 26.58
C GLY A 96 -5.51 14.31 25.58
N GLN A 97 -6.76 14.54 25.19
CA GLN A 97 -7.49 13.74 24.20
C GLN A 97 -6.86 13.75 22.81
N TYR A 98 -6.20 14.85 22.42
CA TYR A 98 -5.55 14.95 21.12
C TYR A 98 -4.26 14.14 21.05
N GLY A 99 -3.62 13.89 22.20
CA GLY A 99 -2.51 12.93 22.28
C GLY A 99 -2.94 11.52 21.88
N LEU A 100 -4.09 11.05 22.38
CA LEU A 100 -4.64 9.75 21.98
C LEU A 100 -4.97 9.71 20.48
N MET A 101 -5.60 10.77 19.95
CA MET A 101 -5.90 10.86 18.52
C MET A 101 -4.64 10.85 17.65
N ALA A 102 -3.60 11.60 18.03
CA ALA A 102 -2.32 11.61 17.32
C ALA A 102 -1.64 10.23 17.35
N GLU A 103 -1.68 9.53 18.50
CA GLU A 103 -1.20 8.16 18.62
C GLU A 103 -1.98 7.20 17.70
N THR A 104 -3.31 7.28 17.67
CA THR A 104 -4.15 6.48 16.75
C THR A 104 -3.80 6.76 15.29
N ILE A 105 -3.66 8.03 14.89
CA ILE A 105 -3.26 8.40 13.52
C ILE A 105 -1.89 7.82 13.17
N GLY A 106 -0.93 7.85 14.10
CA GLY A 106 0.38 7.21 13.90
C GLY A 106 0.25 5.71 13.63
N GLN A 107 -0.58 5.02 14.41
CA GLN A 107 -0.85 3.60 14.22
C GLN A 107 -1.51 3.34 12.85
N ASP A 108 -2.52 4.12 12.48
CA ASP A 108 -3.23 4.00 11.21
C ASP A 108 -2.31 4.21 10.02
N VAL A 109 -1.40 5.19 10.08
CA VAL A 109 -0.37 5.40 9.04
C VAL A 109 0.49 4.15 8.84
N SER A 110 0.86 3.47 9.92
CA SER A 110 1.66 2.24 9.86
C SER A 110 0.87 1.08 9.23
N LEU A 111 -0.43 0.98 9.52
CA LEU A 111 -1.33 -0.06 9.00
C LEU A 111 -1.95 0.28 7.64
N PHE A 112 -1.80 1.51 7.15
CA PHE A 112 -2.45 1.94 5.92
C PHE A 112 -2.02 1.15 4.68
N PRO A 113 -0.71 0.87 4.45
CA PRO A 113 -0.29 0.00 3.35
C PRO A 113 -0.87 -1.42 3.46
N GLU A 114 -1.06 -1.90 4.69
CA GLU A 114 -1.65 -3.22 4.96
C GLU A 114 -3.10 -3.30 4.52
N LYS A 115 -3.91 -2.32 4.94
CA LYS A 115 -5.28 -2.19 4.48
C LYS A 115 -5.38 -2.25 2.96
N LEU A 116 -4.60 -1.42 2.25
CA LEU A 116 -4.62 -1.37 0.79
C LEU A 116 -4.23 -2.69 0.13
N CYS A 117 -3.17 -3.35 0.63
CA CYS A 117 -2.68 -4.59 0.02
C CYS A 117 -3.65 -5.76 0.22
N PHE A 118 -4.22 -5.91 1.41
CA PHE A 118 -5.18 -6.98 1.68
C PHE A 118 -6.54 -6.73 1.02
N GLU A 119 -7.01 -5.48 0.98
CA GLU A 119 -8.22 -5.11 0.22
C GLU A 119 -8.05 -5.43 -1.27
N MET A 120 -6.90 -5.08 -1.86
CA MET A 120 -6.59 -5.40 -3.27
C MET A 120 -6.54 -6.91 -3.51
N LEU A 121 -5.91 -7.67 -2.61
CA LEU A 121 -5.86 -9.12 -2.72
C LEU A 121 -7.28 -9.72 -2.74
N CYS A 122 -8.14 -9.33 -1.80
CA CYS A 122 -9.53 -9.76 -1.78
C CYS A 122 -10.31 -9.34 -3.04
N ALA A 123 -10.03 -8.15 -3.57
CA ALA A 123 -10.65 -7.66 -4.80
C ALA A 123 -10.20 -8.41 -6.06
N GLY A 124 -9.12 -9.21 -5.98
CA GLY A 124 -8.51 -9.93 -7.10
C GLY A 124 -9.45 -10.83 -7.90
N PHE A 125 -10.56 -11.28 -7.31
CA PHE A 125 -11.61 -12.04 -8.02
C PHE A 125 -12.45 -11.18 -8.99
N THR A 126 -12.34 -9.86 -8.92
CA THR A 126 -13.20 -8.90 -9.63
C THR A 126 -12.43 -7.76 -10.31
N THR A 127 -11.12 -7.69 -10.08
CA THR A 127 -10.26 -6.65 -10.65
C THR A 127 -9.22 -7.25 -11.57
N LEU A 128 -9.08 -6.66 -12.75
CA LEU A 128 -8.13 -7.11 -13.76
C LEU A 128 -6.67 -6.93 -13.30
N CYS A 129 -5.82 -7.88 -13.67
CA CYS A 129 -4.39 -7.83 -13.51
C CYS A 129 -3.69 -7.55 -14.85
N TYR A 130 -2.36 -7.73 -14.90
CA TYR A 130 -1.53 -7.28 -16.02
C TYR A 130 -1.85 -7.96 -17.37
N ASP A 131 -2.44 -9.15 -17.33
CA ASP A 131 -2.81 -9.94 -18.52
C ASP A 131 -4.23 -9.65 -19.03
N GLY A 132 -4.98 -8.77 -18.34
CA GLY A 132 -6.34 -8.40 -18.71
C GLY A 132 -7.44 -9.33 -18.16
N GLN A 133 -7.10 -10.38 -17.40
CA GLN A 133 -8.03 -11.21 -16.63
C GLN A 133 -8.10 -10.74 -15.18
N ASN A 134 -9.13 -11.15 -14.43
CA ASN A 134 -9.14 -10.94 -12.98
C ASN A 134 -7.90 -11.59 -12.36
N PHE A 135 -7.34 -11.03 -11.27
CA PHE A 135 -6.14 -11.60 -10.66
C PHE A 135 -6.34 -13.06 -10.22
N PHE A 136 -7.54 -13.42 -9.77
CA PHE A 136 -7.95 -14.81 -9.56
C PHE A 136 -8.95 -15.20 -10.64
N ASP A 137 -8.53 -16.06 -11.56
CA ASP A 137 -9.29 -16.51 -12.71
C ASP A 137 -8.88 -17.94 -13.12
N THR A 138 -9.77 -18.64 -13.82
CA THR A 138 -9.47 -19.97 -14.36
C THR A 138 -8.74 -19.92 -15.70
N ASP A 139 -8.74 -18.75 -16.35
CA ASP A 139 -8.42 -18.61 -17.77
C ASP A 139 -7.22 -17.70 -18.03
N HIS A 140 -6.18 -17.75 -17.18
CA HIS A 140 -4.97 -16.93 -17.39
C HIS A 140 -4.16 -17.40 -18.60
N PRO A 141 -3.86 -16.52 -19.58
CA PRO A 141 -3.14 -16.90 -20.79
C PRO A 141 -1.66 -17.24 -20.51
N MET A 142 -1.21 -18.36 -21.05
CA MET A 142 0.17 -18.86 -21.02
C MET A 142 0.58 -19.35 -22.42
N ALA A 143 1.87 -19.58 -22.64
CA ALA A 143 2.45 -19.85 -23.96
C ALA A 143 1.70 -20.91 -24.80
N GLU A 144 1.13 -21.94 -24.18
CA GLU A 144 0.43 -23.05 -24.85
C GLU A 144 -1.05 -23.20 -24.45
N GLY A 145 -1.67 -22.19 -23.84
CA GLY A 145 -3.09 -22.27 -23.47
C GLY A 145 -3.49 -21.33 -22.34
N VAL A 146 -4.44 -21.76 -21.51
CA VAL A 146 -4.85 -21.05 -20.29
C VAL A 146 -4.60 -21.90 -19.05
N VAL A 147 -4.32 -21.25 -17.92
CA VAL A 147 -4.11 -21.91 -16.63
C VAL A 147 -4.98 -21.27 -15.56
N SER A 148 -5.44 -22.09 -14.61
CA SER A 148 -6.19 -21.63 -13.45
C SER A 148 -5.25 -21.39 -12.26
N ASN A 149 -5.48 -20.31 -11.53
CA ASN A 149 -4.89 -20.08 -10.22
C ASN A 149 -5.91 -20.21 -9.07
N ILE A 150 -7.08 -20.79 -9.34
CA ILE A 150 -8.16 -21.02 -8.38
C ILE A 150 -8.27 -22.52 -8.07
N ILE A 151 -8.45 -22.84 -6.77
CA ILE A 151 -8.93 -24.14 -6.31
C ILE A 151 -10.38 -23.94 -5.85
N GLY A 152 -11.34 -24.58 -6.54
CA GLY A 152 -12.77 -24.44 -6.27
C GLY A 152 -13.56 -24.01 -7.51
N ASN A 153 -14.77 -23.48 -7.30
CA ASN A 153 -15.62 -22.94 -8.36
C ASN A 153 -16.13 -21.55 -7.98
N ILE A 154 -15.54 -20.52 -8.61
CA ILE A 154 -15.86 -19.11 -8.35
C ILE A 154 -17.35 -18.75 -8.55
N ALA A 155 -18.08 -19.52 -9.36
CA ALA A 155 -19.50 -19.28 -9.61
C ALA A 155 -20.42 -19.80 -8.49
N THR A 156 -19.95 -20.76 -7.68
CA THR A 156 -20.78 -21.41 -6.65
C THR A 156 -20.23 -21.24 -5.24
N ASP A 157 -18.93 -20.95 -5.10
CA ASP A 157 -18.29 -20.82 -3.80
C ASP A 157 -18.50 -19.40 -3.25
N THR A 158 -19.38 -19.26 -2.26
CA THR A 158 -19.77 -17.97 -1.68
C THR A 158 -19.17 -17.71 -0.29
N GLY A 159 -18.24 -18.56 0.16
CA GLY A 159 -17.57 -18.43 1.45
C GLY A 159 -16.44 -17.41 1.44
N GLU A 160 -15.86 -17.14 2.63
CA GLU A 160 -14.63 -16.35 2.71
C GLU A 160 -13.48 -17.10 2.03
N PRO A 161 -12.75 -16.47 1.09
CA PRO A 161 -11.65 -17.12 0.40
C PRO A 161 -10.44 -17.28 1.33
N TRP A 162 -9.67 -18.34 1.10
CA TRP A 162 -8.33 -18.50 1.65
C TRP A 162 -7.32 -18.35 0.51
N PHE A 163 -6.14 -17.81 0.82
CA PHE A 163 -5.10 -17.55 -0.17
C PHE A 163 -3.84 -18.35 0.14
N LEU A 164 -3.29 -19.04 -0.87
CA LEU A 164 -1.96 -19.63 -0.84
C LEU A 164 -1.08 -18.88 -1.82
N LEU A 165 -0.04 -18.22 -1.29
CA LEU A 165 0.80 -17.32 -2.07
C LEU A 165 2.25 -17.78 -2.05
N ASP A 166 2.85 -17.96 -3.23
CA ASP A 166 4.31 -18.04 -3.35
C ASP A 166 4.90 -16.62 -3.19
N THR A 167 5.55 -16.39 -2.05
CA THR A 167 6.19 -15.11 -1.71
C THR A 167 7.71 -15.21 -1.68
N SER A 168 8.27 -16.32 -2.21
CA SER A 168 9.71 -16.56 -2.29
C SER A 168 10.39 -15.84 -3.47
N ARG A 169 9.60 -15.39 -4.45
CA ARG A 169 10.08 -14.68 -5.64
C ARG A 169 10.31 -13.19 -5.34
N PRO A 170 11.21 -12.50 -6.08
CA PRO A 170 11.45 -11.07 -5.91
C PRO A 170 10.20 -10.19 -6.12
N LEU A 171 9.39 -10.55 -7.12
CA LEU A 171 8.08 -9.95 -7.33
C LEU A 171 7.03 -10.81 -6.62
N LYS A 172 6.33 -10.20 -5.67
CA LYS A 172 5.24 -10.80 -4.91
C LYS A 172 3.90 -10.53 -5.61
N PRO A 173 2.82 -11.24 -5.20
CA PRO A 173 1.49 -11.10 -5.81
C PRO A 173 0.95 -9.67 -5.85
N VAL A 174 1.28 -8.84 -4.86
CA VAL A 174 0.81 -7.45 -4.76
C VAL A 174 1.97 -6.48 -4.96
N VAL A 175 1.72 -5.38 -5.68
CA VAL A 175 2.66 -4.25 -5.75
C VAL A 175 2.11 -3.11 -4.89
N PHE A 176 2.89 -2.71 -3.88
CA PHE A 176 2.65 -1.48 -3.15
C PHE A 176 3.53 -0.37 -3.70
N GLN A 177 2.92 0.54 -4.45
CA GLN A 177 3.60 1.70 -5.03
C GLN A 177 3.74 2.81 -3.98
N ASN A 178 4.95 2.98 -3.45
CA ASN A 178 5.23 4.03 -2.47
C ASN A 178 5.77 5.29 -3.16
N ARG A 179 4.93 6.34 -3.24
CA ARG A 179 5.35 7.64 -3.77
C ARG A 179 5.94 8.55 -2.70
N LYS A 180 5.28 8.65 -1.55
CA LYS A 180 5.63 9.54 -0.44
C LYS A 180 5.15 8.94 0.86
N ASP A 181 6.01 8.95 1.86
CA ASP A 181 5.66 8.59 3.22
C ASP A 181 4.79 9.68 3.86
N PHE A 182 3.99 9.30 4.85
CA PHE A 182 3.21 10.23 5.65
C PHE A 182 4.13 11.09 6.53
N GLU A 183 3.78 12.36 6.65
CA GLU A 183 4.53 13.34 7.44
C GLU A 183 3.58 14.01 8.43
N PHE A 184 3.95 14.04 9.71
CA PHE A 184 3.21 14.83 10.70
C PHE A 184 3.44 16.32 10.44
N LYS A 185 2.34 17.07 10.27
CA LYS A 185 2.37 18.53 10.13
C LYS A 185 1.38 19.17 11.07
N ALA A 186 1.88 20.05 11.93
CA ALA A 186 1.06 20.98 12.68
C ALA A 186 0.96 22.28 11.88
N LEU A 187 -0.26 22.84 11.81
CA LEU A 187 -0.55 24.15 11.29
C LEU A 187 -1.22 24.95 12.39
N ASP A 188 -0.81 26.20 12.54
CA ASP A 188 -1.49 27.19 13.37
C ASP A 188 -1.86 28.41 12.51
N ASP A 189 -2.88 29.13 12.94
CA ASP A 189 -3.46 30.29 12.28
C ASP A 189 -3.13 31.60 13.00
N MET A 190 -2.03 31.63 13.76
CA MET A 190 -1.58 32.82 14.50
C MET A 190 -1.02 33.93 13.62
#